data_AF-A0A9D7IWN7-F1
#
_entry.id   AF-A0A9D7IWN7-F1
#
_cell.length_a   1.000
_cell.length_b   1.000
_cell.length_c   1.000
_cell.angle_alpha   90.00
_cell.angle_beta   90.00
_cell.angle_gamma   90.00
#
_symmetry.space_group_name_H-M   'P 1'
#
loop_
_entity.id
_entity.type
_entity.pdbx_description
1 polymer ?
#
loop_
_entity_poly.entity_id
_entity_poly.type
_entity_poly.pdbx_seq_one_letter_code
_entity_poly.pdbx_strand_id
1 'polypeptide(L)'
;MQSVKTLSVNHNSTPDYPLTIGEALLNLFRHPVENLWRRWNWKSAVLSAVLRGGIFFVASLGAGLSAALGAMSIESTFYITVAGFYGAILQSFRRAQPVWLATLTTMVLIPAINHTMEFALHWASGTKKLKAGIIASVCLSMISAIFNLFAMRRGVFIVGAERQSLLADFRQMPRIIFDFLTAIPRALWQFLLKPDAN
;
A
#
# COMPACT_ATOMS: atom_id res chain seq x y z
N MET A 1 53.21 8.25 33.87
CA MET A 1 52.53 7.31 32.95
C MET A 1 51.19 7.92 32.57
N GLN A 2 51.12 8.56 31.41
CA GLN A 2 49.91 9.22 30.89
C GLN A 2 48.93 8.16 30.38
N SER A 3 47.73 8.14 30.93
CA SER A 3 46.64 7.29 30.44
C SER A 3 45.98 7.96 29.23
N VAL A 4 45.99 7.23 28.13
CA VAL A 4 45.45 7.61 26.83
C VAL A 4 43.94 7.81 26.93
N LYS A 5 43.48 9.06 26.76
CA LYS A 5 42.07 9.37 26.50
C LYS A 5 41.74 8.85 25.10
N THR A 6 41.10 7.68 25.04
CA THR A 6 40.42 7.21 23.84
C THR A 6 39.29 8.18 23.52
N LEU A 7 39.49 8.97 22.45
CA LEU A 7 38.44 9.75 21.82
C LEU A 7 37.41 8.78 21.26
N SER A 8 36.27 8.64 21.93
CA SER A 8 35.09 8.00 21.37
C SER A 8 34.58 8.87 20.22
N VAL A 9 34.95 8.49 19.00
CA VAL A 9 34.38 9.06 17.78
C VAL A 9 32.88 8.71 17.76
N ASN A 10 32.03 9.68 18.10
CA ASN A 10 30.58 9.57 17.97
C ASN A 10 30.24 9.40 16.48
N HIS A 11 29.90 8.17 16.10
CA HIS A 11 29.46 7.83 14.75
C HIS A 11 27.99 8.25 14.58
N ASN A 12 27.76 9.20 13.67
CA ASN A 12 26.51 9.53 13.00
C ASN A 12 25.44 10.30 13.78
N SER A 13 25.65 11.62 13.88
CA SER A 13 24.56 12.59 13.85
C SER A 13 24.16 12.85 12.40
N THR A 14 23.53 11.88 11.72
CA THR A 14 22.79 12.25 10.49
C THR A 14 21.60 13.10 10.94
N PRO A 15 21.46 14.35 10.48
CA PRO A 15 20.26 15.12 10.79
C PRO A 15 19.03 14.31 10.37
N ASP A 16 18.05 14.17 11.28
CA ASP A 16 16.76 13.50 11.08
C ASP A 16 15.90 14.28 10.07
N TYR A 17 16.39 14.43 8.84
CA TYR A 17 15.57 14.96 7.77
C TYR A 17 14.48 13.94 7.48
N PRO A 18 13.21 14.39 7.42
CA PRO A 18 12.12 13.49 7.10
C PRO A 18 12.36 12.90 5.71
N LEU A 19 12.25 11.57 5.60
CA LEU A 19 12.46 10.84 4.34
C LEU A 19 11.67 11.51 3.21
N THR A 20 12.37 11.96 2.18
CA THR A 20 11.72 12.56 1.01
C THR A 20 11.18 11.48 0.07
N ILE A 21 10.30 11.85 -0.84
CA ILE A 21 9.76 10.94 -1.86
C ILE A 21 10.84 10.49 -2.84
N GLY A 22 11.77 11.40 -3.17
CA GLY A 22 12.92 11.09 -4.01
C GLY A 22 13.82 10.03 -3.36
N GLU A 23 14.08 10.16 -2.07
CA GLU A 23 14.84 9.14 -1.32
C GLU A 23 14.09 7.82 -1.20
N ALA A 24 12.78 7.85 -0.99
CA ALA A 24 11.95 6.63 -0.96
C ALA A 24 12.00 5.89 -2.32
N LEU A 25 11.86 6.62 -3.43
CA LEU A 25 12.01 6.07 -4.78
C LEU A 25 13.43 5.54 -5.02
N LEU A 26 14.45 6.33 -4.70
CA LEU A 26 15.84 5.97 -4.92
C LEU A 26 16.23 4.73 -4.11
N ASN A 27 15.75 4.60 -2.88
CA ASN A 27 15.97 3.43 -2.04
C ASN A 27 15.29 2.18 -2.64
N LEU A 28 14.06 2.34 -3.14
CA LEU A 28 13.35 1.27 -3.83
C LEU A 28 14.12 0.76 -5.06
N PHE A 29 14.67 1.68 -5.86
CA PHE A 29 15.45 1.34 -7.07
C PHE A 29 16.86 0.83 -6.77
N ARG A 30 17.53 1.36 -5.73
CA ARG A 30 18.89 0.93 -5.35
C ARG A 30 18.90 -0.41 -4.63
N HIS A 31 17.84 -0.72 -3.87
CA HIS A 31 17.76 -1.94 -3.07
C HIS A 31 16.46 -2.72 -3.32
N PRO A 32 16.17 -3.13 -4.58
CA PRO A 32 14.91 -3.75 -4.93
C PRO A 32 14.70 -5.10 -4.24
N VAL A 33 15.76 -5.90 -4.09
CA VAL A 33 15.66 -7.22 -3.43
C VAL A 33 15.30 -7.08 -1.95
N GLU A 34 15.90 -6.12 -1.26
CA GLU A 34 15.61 -5.84 0.15
C GLU A 34 14.19 -5.28 0.31
N ASN A 35 13.84 -4.28 -0.50
CA ASN A 35 12.58 -3.54 -0.34
C ASN A 35 11.36 -4.24 -0.92
N LEU A 36 11.50 -5.03 -2.00
CA LEU A 36 10.39 -5.73 -2.65
C LEU A 36 10.31 -7.19 -2.25
N TRP A 37 11.46 -7.88 -2.19
CA TRP A 37 11.45 -9.32 -1.95
C TRP A 37 11.50 -9.69 -0.48
N ARG A 38 12.51 -9.19 0.26
CA ARG A 38 12.64 -9.47 1.71
C ARG A 38 11.54 -8.82 2.54
N ARG A 39 11.03 -7.69 2.07
CA ARG A 39 9.93 -6.95 2.68
C ARG A 39 8.60 -7.13 1.95
N TRP A 40 8.48 -8.18 1.14
CA TRP A 40 7.22 -8.55 0.52
C TRP A 40 6.10 -8.61 1.55
N ASN A 41 5.05 -7.83 1.32
CA ASN A 41 4.05 -7.55 2.35
C ASN A 41 2.96 -8.63 2.36
N TRP A 42 3.24 -9.72 3.07
CA TRP A 42 2.32 -10.85 3.17
C TRP A 42 0.96 -10.49 3.78
N LYS A 43 0.88 -9.44 4.61
CA LYS A 43 -0.39 -8.99 5.19
C LYS A 43 -1.27 -8.34 4.14
N SER A 44 -0.71 -7.44 3.32
CA SER A 44 -1.41 -6.84 2.19
C SER A 44 -1.77 -7.89 1.13
N ALA A 45 -0.92 -8.89 0.91
CA ALA A 45 -1.18 -10.01 0.01
C ALA A 45 -2.40 -10.83 0.44
N VAL A 46 -2.41 -11.32 1.69
CA VAL A 46 -3.50 -12.13 2.24
C VAL A 46 -4.81 -11.33 2.26
N LEU A 47 -4.77 -10.08 2.73
CA LEU A 47 -5.97 -9.24 2.79
C LEU A 47 -6.55 -8.99 1.40
N SER A 48 -5.70 -8.69 0.42
CA SER A 48 -6.15 -8.46 -0.96
C SER A 48 -6.74 -9.71 -1.58
N ALA A 49 -6.09 -10.87 -1.40
CA ALA A 49 -6.57 -12.14 -1.91
C ALA A 49 -7.94 -12.51 -1.31
N VAL A 50 -8.11 -12.37 0.01
CA VAL A 50 -9.39 -12.65 0.68
C VAL A 50 -10.51 -11.72 0.21
N LEU A 51 -10.26 -10.41 0.17
CA LEU A 51 -11.29 -9.44 -0.21
C LEU A 51 -11.67 -9.57 -1.69
N ARG A 52 -10.68 -9.63 -2.59
CA ARG A 52 -10.93 -9.75 -4.04
C ARG A 52 -11.52 -11.11 -4.38
N GLY A 53 -10.95 -12.19 -3.85
CA GLY A 53 -11.49 -13.54 -4.02
C GLY A 53 -12.93 -13.64 -3.56
N GLY A 54 -13.27 -13.09 -2.39
CA GLY A 54 -14.64 -13.06 -1.87
C GLY A 54 -15.61 -12.27 -2.75
N ILE A 55 -15.21 -11.11 -3.28
CA ILE A 55 -16.03 -10.33 -4.21
C ILE A 55 -16.35 -11.13 -5.47
N PHE A 56 -15.34 -11.77 -6.07
CA PHE A 56 -15.53 -12.55 -7.29
C PHE A 56 -16.30 -13.84 -7.06
N PHE A 57 -16.12 -14.49 -5.91
CA PHE A 57 -16.96 -15.60 -5.50
C PHE A 57 -18.43 -15.19 -5.51
N VAL A 58 -18.78 -14.13 -4.75
CA VAL A 58 -20.16 -13.64 -4.63
C VAL A 58 -20.72 -13.19 -5.97
N ALA A 59 -19.94 -12.44 -6.76
CA ALA A 59 -20.36 -11.96 -8.07
C ALA A 59 -20.64 -13.09 -9.07
N SER A 60 -19.95 -14.23 -8.92
CA SER A 60 -20.09 -15.39 -9.82
C SER A 60 -20.99 -16.50 -9.25
N LEU A 61 -21.53 -16.36 -8.03
CA LEU A 61 -22.44 -17.36 -7.43
C LEU A 61 -23.66 -17.63 -8.31
N GLY A 62 -24.20 -16.61 -8.97
CA GLY A 62 -25.35 -16.75 -9.88
C GLY A 62 -25.07 -17.61 -11.12
N ALA A 63 -23.80 -17.84 -11.47
CA ALA A 63 -23.37 -18.71 -12.57
C ALA A 63 -23.07 -20.16 -12.11
N GLY A 64 -23.28 -20.46 -10.81
CA GLY A 64 -23.06 -21.76 -10.21
C GLY A 64 -21.77 -21.85 -9.38
N LEU A 65 -21.75 -22.79 -8.44
CA LEU A 65 -20.69 -22.91 -7.44
C LEU A 65 -19.30 -23.17 -8.07
N SER A 66 -19.23 -24.00 -9.11
CA SER A 66 -17.96 -24.27 -9.81
C SER A 66 -17.39 -23.02 -10.49
N ALA A 67 -18.24 -22.18 -11.08
CA ALA A 67 -17.82 -20.93 -11.69
C ALA A 67 -17.36 -19.91 -10.62
N ALA A 68 -18.09 -19.84 -9.50
CA ALA A 68 -17.74 -18.99 -8.37
C ALA A 68 -16.39 -19.35 -7.73
N LEU A 69 -16.15 -20.65 -7.49
CA LEU A 69 -14.86 -21.14 -6.97
C LEU A 69 -13.73 -20.89 -7.97
N GLY A 70 -13.96 -21.12 -9.27
CA GLY A 70 -12.98 -20.82 -10.31
C GLY A 70 -12.57 -19.35 -10.34
N ALA A 71 -13.55 -18.43 -10.33
CA ALA A 71 -13.30 -16.99 -10.29
C ALA A 71 -12.56 -16.58 -9.01
N MET A 72 -12.98 -17.08 -7.84
CA MET A 72 -12.32 -16.84 -6.56
C MET A 72 -10.85 -17.27 -6.57
N SER A 73 -10.56 -18.48 -7.07
CA SER A 73 -9.21 -19.04 -7.09
C SER A 73 -8.27 -18.28 -8.01
N ILE A 74 -8.72 -17.91 -9.20
CA ILE A 74 -7.93 -17.12 -10.16
C ILE A 74 -7.55 -15.78 -9.52
N GLU A 75 -8.54 -15.06 -9.00
CA GLU A 75 -8.35 -13.73 -8.43
C GLU A 75 -7.51 -13.77 -7.16
N SER A 76 -7.74 -14.75 -6.29
CA SER A 76 -6.94 -14.91 -5.06
C SER A 76 -5.48 -15.22 -5.39
N THR A 77 -5.21 -16.08 -6.39
CA THR A 77 -3.84 -16.46 -6.79
C THR A 77 -3.10 -15.29 -7.42
N PHE A 78 -3.80 -14.51 -8.24
CA PHE A 78 -3.24 -13.30 -8.81
C PHE A 78 -2.90 -12.29 -7.70
N TYR A 79 -3.88 -11.93 -6.86
CA TYR A 79 -3.68 -10.87 -5.88
C TYR A 79 -2.81 -11.28 -4.70
N ILE A 80 -2.76 -12.56 -4.31
CA ILE A 80 -1.79 -12.97 -3.29
C ILE A 80 -0.37 -12.72 -3.78
N THR A 81 -0.07 -13.01 -5.05
CA THR A 81 1.26 -12.81 -5.63
C THR A 81 1.61 -11.32 -5.76
N VAL A 82 0.70 -10.55 -6.35
CA VAL A 82 1.01 -9.19 -6.79
C VAL A 82 0.82 -8.17 -5.65
N ALA A 83 -0.18 -8.32 -4.80
CA ALA A 83 -0.48 -7.31 -3.77
C ALA A 83 0.58 -7.22 -2.66
N GLY A 84 1.36 -8.28 -2.43
CA GLY A 84 2.48 -8.20 -1.49
C GLY A 84 3.61 -7.28 -1.98
N PHE A 85 3.84 -7.21 -3.30
CA PHE A 85 4.79 -6.25 -3.87
C PHE A 85 4.27 -4.82 -3.77
N TYR A 86 3.00 -4.59 -4.06
CA TYR A 86 2.40 -3.26 -3.89
C TYR A 86 2.41 -2.81 -2.45
N GLY A 87 2.10 -3.71 -1.51
CA GLY A 87 2.21 -3.42 -0.08
C GLY A 87 3.64 -3.09 0.34
N ALA A 88 4.66 -3.71 -0.27
CA ALA A 88 6.06 -3.41 0.00
C ALA A 88 6.48 -2.03 -0.55
N ILE A 89 6.00 -1.67 -1.76
CA ILE A 89 6.18 -0.33 -2.32
C ILE A 89 5.53 0.70 -1.41
N LEU A 90 4.24 0.55 -1.09
CA LEU A 90 3.51 1.45 -0.19
C LEU A 90 4.19 1.60 1.17
N GLN A 91 4.69 0.49 1.72
CA GLN A 91 5.43 0.47 2.97
C GLN A 91 6.69 1.34 2.91
N SER A 92 7.37 1.39 1.75
CA SER A 92 8.56 2.22 1.54
C SER A 92 8.23 3.72 1.56
N PHE A 93 7.00 4.10 1.18
CA PHE A 93 6.51 5.48 1.25
C PHE A 93 5.86 5.83 2.60
N ARG A 94 5.72 4.88 3.54
CA ARG A 94 4.98 5.12 4.80
C ARG A 94 5.57 6.24 5.65
N ARG A 95 6.88 6.46 5.58
CA ARG A 95 7.58 7.54 6.32
C ARG A 95 7.86 8.77 5.46
N ALA A 96 7.53 8.72 4.16
CA ALA A 96 7.85 9.80 3.25
C ALA A 96 7.10 11.10 3.61
N GLN A 97 7.75 12.24 3.47
CA GLN A 97 7.18 13.56 3.65
C GLN A 97 7.39 14.42 2.39
N PRO A 98 6.47 15.36 2.09
CA PRO A 98 5.21 15.61 2.82
C PRO A 98 4.15 14.52 2.55
N VAL A 99 3.26 14.28 3.53
CA VAL A 99 2.25 13.20 3.50
C VAL A 99 1.35 13.26 2.26
N TRP A 100 0.88 14.45 1.89
CA TRP A 100 -0.03 14.63 0.75
C TRP A 100 0.64 14.19 -0.57
N LEU A 101 1.91 14.55 -0.76
CA LEU A 101 2.63 14.22 -1.98
C LEU A 101 2.95 12.72 -2.03
N ALA A 102 3.34 12.10 -0.92
CA ALA A 102 3.53 10.65 -0.86
C ALA A 102 2.23 9.89 -1.17
N THR A 103 1.09 10.42 -0.71
CA THR A 103 -0.24 9.87 -1.01
C THR A 103 -0.57 10.01 -2.49
N LEU A 104 -0.39 11.18 -3.09
CA LEU A 104 -0.61 11.38 -4.53
C LEU A 104 0.32 10.51 -5.38
N THR A 105 1.61 10.44 -5.04
CA THR A 105 2.58 9.62 -5.76
C THR A 105 2.16 8.15 -5.74
N THR A 106 1.81 7.60 -4.58
CA THR A 106 1.41 6.19 -4.48
C THR A 106 0.03 5.91 -5.08
N MET A 107 -0.90 6.86 -4.98
CA MET A 107 -2.21 6.81 -5.63
C MET A 107 -2.11 6.69 -7.15
N VAL A 108 -1.07 7.26 -7.77
CA VAL A 108 -0.85 7.16 -9.22
C VAL A 108 0.08 5.99 -9.57
N LEU A 109 1.19 5.83 -8.83
CA LEU A 109 2.22 4.83 -9.10
C LEU A 109 1.68 3.40 -9.02
N ILE A 110 0.88 3.09 -7.99
CA ILE A 110 0.38 1.72 -7.79
C ILE A 110 -0.62 1.31 -8.89
N PRO A 111 -1.65 2.11 -9.24
CA PRO A 111 -2.51 1.80 -10.38
C PRO A 111 -1.76 1.78 -11.70
N ALA A 112 -0.81 2.69 -11.93
CA ALA A 112 -0.01 2.68 -13.16
C ALA A 112 0.69 1.32 -13.34
N ILE A 113 1.38 0.82 -12.31
CA ILE A 113 2.03 -0.50 -12.36
C ILE A 113 1.00 -1.62 -12.57
N ASN A 114 -0.11 -1.61 -11.81
CA ASN A 114 -1.17 -2.62 -11.91
C ASN A 114 -1.76 -2.71 -13.32
N HIS A 115 -2.19 -1.58 -13.88
CA HIS A 115 -2.88 -1.57 -15.16
C HIS A 115 -1.93 -1.73 -16.34
N THR A 116 -0.65 -1.38 -16.21
CA THR A 116 0.35 -1.78 -17.20
C THR A 116 0.50 -3.31 -17.24
N MET A 117 0.53 -3.97 -16.07
CA MET A 117 0.59 -5.44 -16.01
C MET A 117 -0.70 -6.08 -16.54
N GLU A 118 -1.87 -5.59 -16.13
CA GLU A 118 -3.19 -6.06 -16.59
C GLU A 118 -3.35 -5.87 -18.11
N PHE A 119 -2.96 -4.70 -18.64
CA PHE A 119 -2.94 -4.43 -20.08
C PHE A 119 -2.01 -5.38 -20.84
N ALA A 120 -0.79 -5.61 -20.34
CA ALA A 120 0.16 -6.53 -20.97
C ALA A 120 -0.38 -7.96 -21.01
N LEU A 121 -1.03 -8.42 -19.94
CA LEU A 121 -1.68 -9.73 -19.87
C LEU A 121 -2.84 -9.85 -20.87
N HIS A 122 -3.71 -8.83 -20.96
CA HIS A 122 -4.81 -8.82 -21.92
C HIS A 122 -4.33 -8.73 -23.37
N TRP A 123 -3.29 -7.93 -23.64
CA TRP A 123 -2.65 -7.85 -24.95
C TRP A 123 -2.12 -9.22 -25.38
N ALA A 124 -1.41 -9.92 -24.48
CA ALA A 124 -0.90 -11.26 -24.73
C ALA A 124 -2.01 -12.32 -24.89
N SER A 125 -3.17 -12.12 -24.26
CA SER A 125 -4.28 -13.09 -24.21
C SER A 125 -5.42 -12.80 -25.21
N GLY A 126 -5.34 -11.75 -26.02
CA GLY A 126 -6.30 -11.44 -27.10
C GLY A 126 -7.74 -11.12 -26.67
N THR A 127 -8.00 -10.76 -25.41
CA THR A 127 -9.37 -10.61 -24.85
C THR A 127 -9.95 -9.19 -25.07
N LYS A 128 -11.20 -9.10 -25.56
CA LYS A 128 -11.82 -7.84 -26.05
C LYS A 128 -12.71 -7.06 -25.05
N LYS A 129 -12.90 -7.51 -23.81
CA LYS A 129 -13.79 -6.81 -22.84
C LYS A 129 -12.99 -5.94 -21.87
N LEU A 130 -12.55 -4.77 -22.33
CA LEU A 130 -11.44 -4.08 -21.66
C LEU A 130 -11.82 -2.81 -20.87
N LYS A 131 -12.80 -2.01 -21.28
CA LYS A 131 -12.88 -0.62 -20.77
C LYS A 131 -13.61 -0.44 -19.42
N ALA A 132 -14.79 -1.03 -19.22
CA ALA A 132 -15.58 -0.82 -18.01
C ALA A 132 -14.98 -1.50 -16.77
N GLY A 133 -14.41 -2.71 -16.94
CA GLY A 133 -13.71 -3.43 -15.87
C GLY A 133 -12.44 -2.73 -15.42
N ILE A 134 -11.67 -2.14 -16.36
CA ILE A 134 -10.47 -1.37 -16.03
C ILE A 134 -10.81 -0.16 -15.17
N ILE A 135 -11.84 0.63 -15.51
CA ILE A 135 -12.19 1.84 -14.71
C ILE A 135 -12.53 1.45 -13.26
N ALA A 136 -13.37 0.44 -13.06
CA ALA A 136 -13.71 -0.04 -11.72
C ALA A 136 -12.46 -0.55 -10.97
N SER A 137 -11.58 -1.27 -11.67
CA SER A 137 -10.32 -1.78 -11.12
C SER A 137 -9.35 -0.64 -10.74
N VAL A 138 -9.25 0.41 -11.55
CA VAL A 138 -8.45 1.63 -11.28
C VAL A 138 -8.95 2.32 -10.02
N CYS A 139 -10.24 2.64 -9.96
CA CYS A 139 -10.82 3.32 -8.80
C CYS A 139 -10.61 2.52 -7.51
N LEU A 140 -10.87 1.21 -7.56
CA LEU A 140 -10.67 0.34 -6.41
C LEU A 140 -9.20 0.26 -6.00
N SER A 141 -8.27 0.25 -6.96
CA SER A 141 -6.82 0.22 -6.72
C SER A 141 -6.31 1.54 -6.13
N MET A 142 -6.81 2.69 -6.60
CA MET A 142 -6.50 4.01 -6.02
C MET A 142 -6.95 4.08 -4.57
N ILE A 143 -8.22 3.74 -4.29
CA ILE A 143 -8.77 3.74 -2.92
C ILE A 143 -7.95 2.79 -2.02
N SER A 144 -7.65 1.59 -2.53
CA SER A 144 -6.85 0.60 -1.81
C SER A 144 -5.43 1.10 -1.51
N ALA A 145 -4.79 1.80 -2.45
CA ALA A 145 -3.44 2.33 -2.26
C ALA A 145 -3.41 3.44 -1.21
N ILE A 146 -4.33 4.39 -1.28
CA ILE A 146 -4.46 5.48 -0.30
C ILE A 146 -4.74 4.89 1.09
N PHE A 147 -5.71 3.98 1.20
CA PHE A 147 -6.06 3.36 2.48
C PHE A 147 -4.90 2.54 3.06
N ASN A 148 -4.21 1.73 2.25
CA ASN A 148 -3.05 0.96 2.72
C ASN A 148 -1.94 1.88 3.21
N LEU A 149 -1.59 2.94 2.48
CA LEU A 149 -0.57 3.88 2.92
C LEU A 149 -0.98 4.56 4.24
N PHE A 150 -2.25 4.93 4.36
CA PHE A 150 -2.81 5.54 5.56
C PHE A 150 -2.77 4.60 6.77
N ALA A 151 -3.12 3.32 6.59
CA ALA A 151 -3.02 2.30 7.63
C ALA A 151 -1.56 2.02 8.02
N MET A 152 -0.65 1.92 7.05
CA MET A 152 0.79 1.73 7.29
C MET A 152 1.43 2.90 8.02
N ARG A 153 0.97 4.14 7.77
CA ARG A 153 1.39 5.32 8.54
C ARG A 153 0.99 5.26 10.00
N ARG A 154 0.01 4.42 10.36
CA ARG A 154 -0.49 4.23 11.72
C ARG A 154 -0.04 2.92 12.35
N GLY A 155 0.95 2.26 11.76
CA GLY A 155 1.57 1.06 12.32
C GLY A 155 0.93 -0.27 11.90
N VAL A 156 -0.11 -0.24 11.06
CA VAL A 156 -0.88 -1.43 10.66
C VAL A 156 -0.51 -1.88 9.24
N PHE A 157 -0.57 -3.18 8.95
CA PHE A 157 -0.11 -3.77 7.68
C PHE A 157 1.38 -3.55 7.40
N ILE A 158 2.18 -3.42 8.45
CA ILE A 158 3.64 -3.39 8.37
C ILE A 158 4.21 -4.81 8.50
N VAL A 159 5.20 -5.13 7.67
CA VAL A 159 6.07 -6.31 7.76
C VAL A 159 7.53 -5.90 8.03
N GLY A 160 8.34 -6.86 8.48
CA GLY A 160 9.74 -6.62 8.87
C GLY A 160 9.90 -6.31 10.36
N ALA A 161 10.94 -5.56 10.73
CA ALA A 161 11.33 -5.32 12.12
C ALA A 161 10.26 -4.60 12.97
N GLU A 162 9.48 -3.69 12.35
CA GLU A 162 8.43 -2.91 13.03
C GLU A 162 7.05 -3.58 13.00
N ARG A 163 6.98 -4.89 12.66
CA ARG A 163 5.70 -5.57 12.49
C ARG A 163 5.01 -5.86 13.82
N GLN A 164 3.69 -5.70 13.84
CA GLN A 164 2.81 -6.30 14.85
C GLN A 164 2.18 -7.60 14.30
N SER A 165 1.45 -8.35 15.13
CA SER A 165 0.70 -9.52 14.65
C SER A 165 -0.47 -9.10 13.77
N LEU A 166 -0.87 -9.95 12.82
CA LEU A 166 -2.02 -9.66 11.95
C LEU A 166 -3.32 -9.47 12.76
N LEU A 167 -3.47 -10.19 13.88
CA LEU A 167 -4.62 -10.02 14.76
C LEU A 167 -4.62 -8.63 15.44
N ALA A 168 -3.44 -8.14 15.87
CA ALA A 168 -3.32 -6.79 16.44
C ALA A 168 -3.64 -5.71 15.39
N ASP A 169 -3.23 -5.92 14.14
CA ASP A 169 -3.61 -5.08 13.01
C ASP A 169 -5.14 -5.04 12.86
N PHE A 170 -5.80 -6.20 12.80
CA PHE A 170 -7.27 -6.30 12.68
C PHE A 170 -8.03 -5.66 13.84
N ARG A 171 -7.53 -5.75 15.07
CA ARG A 171 -8.14 -5.08 16.24
C ARG A 171 -8.13 -3.56 16.10
N GLN A 172 -7.15 -3.00 15.40
CA GLN A 172 -7.04 -1.55 15.17
C GLN A 172 -7.83 -1.08 13.94
N MET A 173 -8.20 -2.00 13.03
CA MET A 173 -8.89 -1.69 11.78
C MET A 173 -10.18 -0.88 11.93
N PRO A 174 -11.10 -1.18 12.87
CA PRO A 174 -12.33 -0.40 13.01
C PRO A 174 -12.07 1.09 13.24
N ARG A 175 -11.08 1.40 14.10
CA ARG A 175 -10.66 2.77 14.37
C ARG A 175 -10.00 3.41 13.16
N ILE A 176 -9.10 2.68 12.47
CA ILE A 176 -8.41 3.19 11.28
C ILE A 176 -9.40 3.50 10.15
N ILE A 177 -10.39 2.63 9.92
CA ILE A 177 -11.47 2.84 8.94
C ILE A 177 -12.26 4.09 9.32
N PHE A 178 -12.67 4.22 10.58
CA PHE A 178 -13.41 5.40 11.03
C PHE A 178 -12.62 6.70 10.81
N ASP A 179 -11.35 6.70 11.20
CA ASP A 179 -10.49 7.85 11.02
C ASP A 179 -10.18 8.14 9.53
N PHE A 180 -10.17 7.12 8.66
CA PHE A 180 -10.03 7.29 7.21
C PHE A 180 -11.27 7.96 6.62
N LEU A 181 -12.46 7.45 6.95
CA LEU A 181 -13.73 7.99 6.48
C LEU A 181 -13.97 9.42 6.97
N THR A 182 -13.49 9.75 8.18
CA THR A 182 -13.63 11.10 8.75
C THR A 182 -12.48 12.04 8.36
N ALA A 183 -11.43 11.57 7.69
CA ALA A 183 -10.27 12.40 7.33
C ALA A 183 -10.65 13.56 6.40
N ILE A 184 -11.43 13.28 5.34
CA ILE A 184 -11.85 14.30 4.37
C ILE A 184 -12.83 15.29 5.00
N PRO A 185 -13.92 14.86 5.67
CA PRO A 185 -14.80 15.80 6.38
C PRO A 185 -14.07 16.65 7.41
N ARG A 186 -13.13 16.08 8.19
CA ARG A 186 -12.33 16.85 9.16
C ARG A 186 -11.43 17.88 8.47
N ALA A 187 -10.78 17.52 7.37
CA ALA A 187 -9.93 18.44 6.61
C ALA A 187 -10.75 19.58 5.99
N LEU A 188 -11.91 19.27 5.40
CA LEU A 188 -12.83 20.26 4.87
C LEU A 188 -13.38 21.17 5.97
N TRP A 189 -13.77 20.61 7.11
CA TRP A 189 -14.24 21.38 8.27
C TRP A 189 -13.15 22.33 8.81
N GLN A 190 -11.91 21.85 8.93
CA GLN A 190 -10.77 22.68 9.35
C GLN A 190 -10.44 23.78 8.35
N PHE A 191 -10.57 23.50 7.04
CA PHE A 191 -10.37 24.48 5.99
C PHE A 191 -11.49 25.53 5.96
N LEU A 192 -12.75 25.12 6.16
CA LEU A 192 -13.92 26.01 6.15
C LEU A 192 -14.04 26.85 7.43
N LEU A 193 -13.62 26.33 8.59
CA LEU A 193 -13.67 27.07 9.86
C LEU A 193 -12.43 27.92 10.16
N LYS A 194 -11.41 27.88 9.30
CA LYS A 194 -10.20 28.71 9.46
C LYS A 194 -9.97 29.60 8.23
N PRO A 195 -10.86 30.58 7.93
CA PRO A 195 -10.61 31.54 6.85
C PRO A 195 -9.51 32.55 7.22
N ASP A 196 -9.33 32.86 8.52
CA ASP A 196 -8.47 33.97 8.94
C ASP A 196 -7.48 33.55 10.04
N ALA A 197 -6.27 33.18 9.62
CA ALA A 197 -5.07 33.26 10.46
C ALA A 197 -3.85 33.47 9.54
N ASN A 198 -3.75 34.70 9.02
CA ASN A 198 -2.63 35.36 8.33
C ASN A 198 -2.05 34.71 7.07
#